data_AF-A0A842JJB2-F1
#
_entry.id   AF-A0A842JJB2-F1
#
_cell.length_a   1.000
_cell.length_b   1.000
_cell.length_c   1.000
_cell.angle_alpha   90.00
_cell.angle_beta   90.00
_cell.angle_gamma   90.00
#
_symmetry.space_group_name_H-M   'P 1'
#
loop_
_entity.id
_entity.type
_entity.pdbx_description
1 polymer ?
#
loop_
_entity_poly.entity_id
_entity_poly.type
_entity_poly.pdbx_seq_one_letter_code
_entity_poly.pdbx_strand_id
1 'polypeptide(L)'
;MAHRSGTRRVSGPELTIGARVLVRRHAGADVIGEVVEDYGSLTESGGRGHEWAPAHRWAVALDDGRLIFADTDDVTVDPGSR
;
A
#
# COMPACT_ATOMS: atom_id res chain seq x y z
N MET A 1 -2.87 -17.50 36.26
CA MET A 1 -2.16 -16.34 35.65
C MET A 1 -3.04 -15.80 34.54
N ALA A 2 -3.78 -14.72 34.78
CA ALA A 2 -4.39 -13.93 33.72
C ALA A 2 -3.48 -12.73 33.45
N HIS A 3 -3.27 -12.37 32.19
CA HIS A 3 -3.45 -11.01 31.64
C HIS A 3 -3.15 -11.04 30.13
N ARG A 4 -4.24 -10.85 29.38
CA ARG A 4 -4.41 -10.16 28.09
C ARG A 4 -3.13 -9.73 27.36
N SER A 5 -3.04 -10.15 26.10
CA SER A 5 -2.73 -9.24 24.99
C SER A 5 -3.67 -9.58 23.85
N GLY A 6 -4.86 -8.98 23.87
CA GLY A 6 -5.64 -8.85 22.66
C GLY A 6 -4.81 -8.02 21.70
N THR A 7 -4.38 -8.59 20.58
CA THR A 7 -3.85 -7.80 19.49
C THR A 7 -4.99 -6.90 19.04
N ARG A 8 -4.93 -5.64 19.47
CA ARG A 8 -5.74 -4.57 18.90
C ARG A 8 -5.36 -4.55 17.44
N ARG A 9 -6.15 -5.20 16.58
CA ARG A 9 -6.13 -4.92 15.15
C ARG A 9 -6.33 -3.43 15.07
N VAL A 10 -5.30 -2.73 14.64
CA VAL A 10 -5.42 -1.32 14.31
C VAL A 10 -6.37 -1.31 13.13
N SER A 11 -7.66 -1.08 13.37
CA SER A 11 -8.58 -0.65 12.33
C SER A 11 -8.18 0.78 11.97
N GLY A 12 -7.05 0.88 11.27
CA GLY A 12 -6.80 2.00 10.40
C GLY A 12 -7.77 1.93 9.22
N PRO A 13 -7.97 3.03 8.50
CA PRO A 13 -8.67 2.97 7.23
C PRO A 13 -8.01 1.89 6.35
N GLU A 14 -8.84 1.01 5.83
CA GLU A 14 -8.38 -0.10 4.99
C GLU A 14 -7.86 0.48 3.67
N LEU A 15 -6.69 -0.01 3.24
CA LEU A 15 -6.14 0.38 1.96
C LEU A 15 -6.99 -0.27 0.85
N THR A 16 -7.75 0.55 0.14
CA THR A 16 -8.69 0.13 -0.91
C THR A 16 -8.56 1.01 -2.15
N ILE A 17 -9.10 0.58 -3.28
CA ILE A 17 -9.27 1.43 -4.46
C ILE A 17 -10.07 2.69 -4.07
N GLY A 18 -9.65 3.85 -4.60
CA GLY A 18 -10.18 5.16 -4.27
C GLY A 18 -9.60 5.77 -2.98
N ALA A 19 -8.79 5.03 -2.22
CA ALA A 19 -8.15 5.57 -1.02
C ALA A 19 -7.05 6.56 -1.41
N ARG A 20 -7.06 7.72 -0.75
CA ARG A 20 -5.96 8.67 -0.80
C ARG A 20 -4.84 8.21 0.11
N VAL A 21 -3.62 8.28 -0.39
CA VAL A 21 -2.46 7.66 0.22
C VAL A 21 -1.22 8.54 0.13
N LEU A 22 -0.37 8.42 1.13
CA LEU A 22 1.02 8.84 1.07
C LEU A 22 1.87 7.62 0.74
N VAL A 23 2.68 7.71 -0.32
CA VAL A 23 3.61 6.66 -0.75
C VAL A 23 5.03 7.05 -0.39
N ARG A 24 5.67 6.18 0.39
CA ARG A 24 7.07 6.33 0.77
C ARG A 24 7.97 6.05 -0.42
N ARG A 25 8.98 6.88 -0.62
CA ARG A 25 10.00 6.66 -1.66
C ARG A 25 11.34 6.36 -1.01
N HIS A 26 12.09 5.41 -1.59
CA HIS A 26 13.46 5.13 -1.14
C HIS A 26 14.40 6.32 -1.32
N ALA A 27 14.10 7.22 -2.29
CA ALA A 27 14.82 8.45 -2.50
C ALA A 27 13.86 9.60 -2.76
N GLY A 28 14.08 10.73 -2.09
CA GLY A 28 13.27 11.94 -2.21
C GLY A 28 12.17 12.04 -1.16
N ALA A 29 11.26 12.99 -1.38
CA ALA A 29 10.10 13.18 -0.51
C ALA A 29 9.00 12.16 -0.82
N ASP A 30 8.22 11.82 0.21
CA ASP A 30 6.99 11.06 0.07
C ASP A 30 6.01 11.80 -0.85
N VAL A 31 5.20 11.04 -1.58
CA VAL A 31 4.28 11.59 -2.59
C VAL A 31 2.86 11.15 -2.30
N ILE A 32 1.90 12.03 -2.61
CA ILE A 32 0.48 11.76 -2.39
C ILE A 32 -0.17 11.31 -3.70
N GLY A 33 -1.09 10.38 -3.60
CA GLY A 33 -1.89 9.91 -4.72
C GLY A 33 -3.15 9.18 -4.27
N GLU A 34 -3.80 8.54 -5.23
CA GLU A 34 -4.99 7.72 -5.04
C GLU A 34 -4.74 6.30 -5.53
N VAL A 35 -5.17 5.30 -4.76
CA VAL A 35 -5.14 3.90 -5.21
C VAL A 35 -6.14 3.72 -6.33
N VAL A 36 -5.68 3.26 -7.49
CA VAL A 36 -6.52 3.01 -8.66
C VAL A 36 -6.74 1.53 -8.95
N GLU A 37 -5.90 0.64 -8.41
CA GLU A 37 -6.05 -0.81 -8.58
C GLU A 37 -5.37 -1.61 -7.44
N ASP A 38 -5.93 -2.79 -7.14
CA ASP A 38 -5.42 -3.80 -6.22
C ASP A 38 -5.06 -5.11 -6.96
N TYR A 39 -3.76 -5.35 -7.16
CA TYR A 39 -3.24 -6.58 -7.75
C TYR A 39 -2.91 -7.68 -6.73
N GLY A 40 -3.48 -7.65 -5.52
CA GLY A 40 -3.19 -8.60 -4.44
C GLY A 40 -3.30 -10.07 -4.89
N SER A 41 -4.36 -10.41 -5.62
CA SER A 41 -4.58 -11.76 -6.16
C SER A 41 -3.49 -12.23 -7.14
N LEU A 42 -2.84 -11.31 -7.85
CA LEU A 42 -1.76 -11.61 -8.81
C LEU A 42 -0.40 -11.73 -8.11
N THR A 43 -0.23 -11.02 -6.99
CA THR A 43 1.03 -10.94 -6.24
C THR A 43 1.16 -12.05 -5.17
N GLU A 44 0.03 -12.58 -4.68
CA GLU A 44 -0.01 -13.73 -3.76
C GLU A 44 0.47 -15.06 -4.37
N SER A 45 0.58 -15.13 -5.70
CA SER A 45 1.04 -16.32 -6.44
C SER A 45 2.57 -16.51 -6.39
N GLY A 46 3.14 -16.38 -5.19
CA GLY A 46 4.49 -16.71 -4.75
C GLY A 46 5.47 -17.12 -5.85
N GLY A 47 6.24 -16.13 -6.32
CA GLY A 47 7.56 -16.27 -6.92
C GLY A 47 7.82 -17.54 -7.74
N ARG A 48 7.44 -17.54 -9.03
CA ARG A 48 7.91 -18.53 -10.01
C ARG A 48 9.38 -18.27 -10.46
N GLY A 49 10.27 -17.87 -9.56
CA GLY A 49 11.67 -17.55 -9.89
C GLY A 49 11.92 -16.11 -10.36
N HIS A 50 11.03 -15.17 -10.05
CA HIS A 50 11.14 -13.74 -10.39
C HIS A 50 11.49 -12.85 -9.18
N GLU A 51 12.31 -13.34 -8.25
CA GLU A 51 12.76 -12.55 -7.09
C GLU A 51 13.52 -11.26 -7.52
N TRP A 52 14.07 -11.25 -8.72
CA TRP A 52 14.72 -10.10 -9.35
C TRP A 52 13.75 -9.03 -9.86
N ALA A 53 12.44 -9.32 -9.92
CA ALA A 53 11.39 -8.38 -10.28
C ALA A 53 10.08 -8.71 -9.53
N PRO A 54 10.01 -8.42 -8.22
CA PRO A 54 8.78 -8.59 -7.45
C PRO A 54 7.63 -7.78 -8.05
N ALA A 55 6.44 -8.38 -8.13
CA ALA A 55 5.23 -7.67 -8.53
C ALA A 55 4.66 -6.94 -7.32
N HIS A 56 4.44 -5.63 -7.45
CA HIS A 56 3.84 -4.80 -6.42
C HIS A 56 2.32 -4.85 -6.47
N ARG A 57 1.68 -4.82 -5.30
CA ARG A 57 0.23 -4.95 -5.16
C ARG A 57 -0.54 -3.73 -5.66
N TRP A 58 -0.14 -2.54 -5.26
CA TRP A 58 -0.96 -1.34 -5.42
C TRP A 58 -0.54 -0.55 -6.64
N ALA A 59 -1.49 -0.16 -7.47
CA ALA A 59 -1.29 0.93 -8.42
C ALA A 59 -1.82 2.24 -7.82
N VAL A 60 -0.97 3.26 -7.79
CA VAL A 60 -1.31 4.57 -7.23
C VAL A 60 -1.11 5.65 -8.30
N ALA A 61 -2.19 6.37 -8.61
CA ALA A 61 -2.13 7.57 -9.43
C ALA A 61 -1.69 8.74 -8.54
N LEU A 62 -0.48 9.24 -8.76
CA LEU A 62 0.04 10.41 -8.07
C LEU A 62 -0.63 11.69 -8.57
N ASP A 63 -0.70 12.70 -7.71
CA ASP A 63 -1.28 14.01 -8.05
C ASP A 63 -0.53 14.73 -9.19
N ASP A 64 0.72 14.36 -9.44
CA ASP A 64 1.53 14.86 -10.55
C ASP A 64 1.26 14.15 -11.89
N GLY A 65 0.28 13.25 -11.93
CA GLY A 65 -0.17 12.53 -13.13
C GLY A 65 0.62 11.26 -13.44
N ARG A 66 1.60 10.88 -12.61
CA ARG A 66 2.34 9.62 -12.78
C ARG A 66 1.62 8.45 -12.13
N LEU A 67 1.75 7.28 -12.73
CA LEU A 67 1.35 6.01 -12.12
C LEU A 67 2.58 5.35 -11.47
N ILE A 68 2.44 4.91 -10.22
CA ILE A 68 3.46 4.12 -9.54
C ILE A 68 2.87 2.82 -9.01
N PHE A 69 3.74 1.84 -8.80
CA PHE A 69 3.39 0.58 -8.17
C PHE A 69 4.13 0.47 -6.83
N ALA A 70 3.41 0.04 -5.79
CA ALA A 70 3.95 -0.01 -4.43
C ALA A 70 3.42 -1.22 -3.65
N ASP A 71 4.20 -1.65 -2.66
CA ASP A 71 3.77 -2.66 -1.70
C ASP A 71 2.95 -2.03 -0.58
N THR A 72 2.20 -2.87 0.14
CA THR A 72 1.38 -2.41 1.27
C THR A 72 2.22 -1.72 2.35
N ASP A 73 3.49 -2.11 2.51
CA ASP A 73 4.40 -1.55 3.51
C ASP A 73 4.89 -0.13 3.15
N ASP A 74 4.81 0.25 1.88
CA ASP A 74 5.24 1.57 1.38
C ASP A 74 4.08 2.56 1.24
N VAL A 75 2.84 2.13 1.49
CA VAL A 75 1.63 2.92 1.29
C VAL A 75 0.92 3.12 2.61
N THR A 76 0.69 4.38 2.98
CA THR A 76 -0.10 4.75 4.17
C THR A 76 -1.32 5.53 3.74
N VAL A 77 -2.50 5.14 4.21
CA VAL A 77 -3.73 5.91 3.96
C VAL A 77 -3.59 7.29 4.59
N ASP A 78 -3.86 8.34 3.80
CA ASP A 78 -3.84 9.71 4.26
C ASP A 78 -5.15 10.02 5.00
N PRO A 79 -5.12 10.23 6.33
CA PRO A 79 -6.32 10.55 7.11
C PRO A 79 -6.91 11.93 6.80
N GLY A 80 -6.22 12.77 6.01
CA GLY A 80 -6.69 14.10 5.58
C GLY A 80 -7.73 14.09 4.47
N SER A 81 -8.06 12.92 3.93
CA SER A 81 -8.93 12.78 2.76
C SER A 81 -10.34 12.41 3.20
N ARG A 82 -11.24 13.40 3.17
CA ARG A 82 -12.64 13.27 3.58
C ARG A 82 -13.56 13.63 2.44
#